data_AF-A0A8B6GNP1-F1
#
_entry.id   AF-A0A8B6GNP1-F1
#
_cell.length_a   1.000
_cell.length_b   1.000
_cell.length_c   1.000
_cell.angle_alpha   90.00
_cell.angle_beta   90.00
_cell.angle_gamma   90.00
#
_symmetry.space_group_name_H-M   'P 1'
#
loop_
_entity.id
_entity.type
_entity.pdbx_description
1 polymer ?
#
loop_
_entity_poly.entity_id
_entity_poly.type
_entity_poly.pdbx_seq_one_letter_code
_entity_poly.pdbx_strand_id
1 'polypeptide(L)' 'MPDKGKDLTLIELQSNDSELKIVKQWLIEGHRPQYSEVSGKVFFIRSLFSQIDSLELQEDIEVRRLNDLELNFA' A
#
# COMPACT_ATOMS: atom_id res chain seq x y z
N MET A 1 -21.75 -27.53 4.84
CA MET A 1 -20.61 -27.22 5.74
C MET A 1 -20.33 -25.75 5.58
N PRO A 2 -20.32 -24.93 6.64
CA PRO A 2 -19.89 -23.54 6.48
C PRO A 2 -18.40 -23.55 6.16
N ASP A 3 -18.02 -22.97 5.03
CA ASP A 3 -16.64 -22.62 4.73
C ASP A 3 -16.13 -21.79 5.91
N LYS A 4 -15.26 -22.38 6.73
CA LYS A 4 -14.52 -21.62 7.74
C LYS A 4 -13.63 -20.69 6.94
N GLY A 5 -14.02 -19.41 6.86
CA GLY A 5 -13.21 -18.36 6.27
C GLY A 5 -11.80 -18.51 6.83
N LYS A 6 -10.84 -18.78 5.94
CA LYS A 6 -9.44 -18.86 6.31
C LYS A 6 -9.06 -17.48 6.84
N ASP A 7 -8.64 -17.40 8.10
CA ASP A 7 -8.05 -16.18 8.63
C ASP A 7 -6.74 -15.95 7.87
N LEU A 8 -6.77 -15.01 6.92
CA LEU A 8 -5.60 -14.60 6.17
C LEU A 8 -4.81 -13.59 7.02
N THR A 9 -3.50 -13.77 7.04
CA THR A 9 -2.58 -12.77 7.59
C THR A 9 -2.65 -11.48 6.76
N LEU A 10 -2.24 -10.35 7.35
CA LEU A 10 -2.18 -9.08 6.63
C LEU A 10 -1.30 -9.16 5.37
N ILE A 11 -0.19 -9.89 5.46
CA ILE A 11 0.70 -10.17 4.33
C ILE A 11 -0.05 -10.90 3.21
N GLU A 12 -0.82 -11.94 3.55
CA GLU A 12 -1.61 -12.68 2.56
C GLU A 12 -2.73 -11.84 1.96
N LEU A 13 -3.37 -10.97 2.75
CA LEU A 13 -4.39 -10.04 2.27
C LEU A 13 -3.81 -9.08 1.23
N GLN A 14 -2.70 -8.41 1.54
CA GLN A 14 -2.06 -7.48 0.61
C GLN A 14 -1.44 -8.21 -0.59
N SER A 15 -0.86 -9.39 -0.38
CA SER A 15 -0.31 -10.23 -1.45
C SER A 15 -1.37 -10.83 -2.38
N ASN A 16 -2.66 -10.76 -2.03
CA ASN A 16 -3.75 -11.17 -2.92
C ASN A 16 -4.40 -9.99 -3.64
N ASP A 17 -4.18 -8.77 -3.15
CA ASP A 17 -4.71 -7.56 -3.75
C ASP A 17 -3.87 -7.13 -4.96
N SER A 18 -4.51 -7.05 -6.13
CA SER A 18 -3.84 -6.72 -7.39
C SER A 18 -3.42 -5.26 -7.49
N GLU A 19 -4.06 -4.37 -6.75
CA GLU A 19 -3.77 -2.94 -6.74
C GLU A 19 -2.59 -2.65 -5.81
N LEU A 20 -2.60 -3.22 -4.61
CA LEU A 20 -1.48 -3.11 -3.68
C LEU A 20 -0.18 -3.65 -4.28
N LYS A 21 -0.22 -4.80 -4.98
CA LYS A 21 0.95 -5.32 -5.73
C LYS A 21 1.62 -4.29 -6.64
N ILE A 22 0.85 -3.43 -7.30
CA ILE A 22 1.40 -2.39 -8.17
C ILE A 22 2.19 -1.37 -7.34
N VAL A 23 1.64 -0.95 -6.21
CA VAL A 23 2.27 0.02 -5.32
C VAL A 23 3.48 -0.60 -4.61
N LYS A 24 3.38 -1.85 -4.14
CA LYS A 24 4.52 -2.62 -3.64
C LYS A 24 5.68 -2.64 -4.63
N GLN A 25 5.40 -2.90 -5.91
CA GLN A 25 6.44 -2.93 -6.94
C GLN A 25 7.15 -1.57 -7.06
N TRP A 26 6.41 -0.47 -7.04
CA TRP A 26 6.99 0.89 -7.05
C TRP A 26 7.93 1.12 -5.86
N LEU A 27 7.54 0.66 -4.67
CA LEU A 27 8.36 0.78 -3.46
C LEU A 27 9.60 -0.12 -3.51
N ILE A 28 9.48 -1.36 -3.99
CA ILE A 28 10.62 -2.29 -4.16
C ILE A 28 11.63 -1.73 -5.17
N GLU A 29 11.16 -1.21 -6.30
CA GLU A 29 12.02 -0.68 -7.36
C GLU A 29 12.60 0.71 -7.02
N GLY A 30 12.14 1.34 -5.94
CA GLY A 30 12.41 2.75 -5.68
C GLY A 30 11.92 3.65 -6.82
N HIS A 31 10.93 3.19 -7.58
CA HIS A 31 10.44 3.83 -8.78
C HIS A 31 9.16 4.59 -8.48
N ARG A 32 9.21 5.91 -8.61
CA ARG A 32 8.00 6.73 -8.63
C ARG A 32 7.50 6.87 -10.07
N PRO A 33 6.32 6.32 -10.41
CA PRO A 33 5.77 6.45 -11.76
C PRO A 33 5.40 7.89 -12.08
N GLN A 34 5.31 8.22 -13.36
CA GLN A 34 4.79 9.50 -13.82
C GLN A 34 3.25 9.53 -13.72
N TYR A 35 2.68 10.73 -13.54
CA TYR A 35 1.23 10.88 -13.43
C TYR A 35 0.46 10.30 -14.63
N SER A 36 1.01 10.40 -15.84
CA SER A 36 0.43 9.79 -17.05
C SER A 36 0.21 8.28 -16.91
N GLU A 37 1.09 7.58 -16.19
CA GLU A 37 1.05 6.14 -15.98
C GLU A 37 0.01 5.73 -14.91
N VAL A 38 -0.39 6.68 -14.06
CA VAL A 38 -1.30 6.45 -12.93
C VAL A 38 -2.70 7.04 -13.18
N SER A 39 -2.83 8.05 -14.04
CA SER A 39 -4.07 8.79 -14.27
C SER A 39 -5.26 7.90 -14.69
N GLY A 40 -5.00 6.87 -15.51
CA GLY A 40 -5.99 5.88 -15.95
C GLY A 40 -6.27 4.74 -14.97
N LYS A 41 -5.56 4.66 -13.84
CA LYS A 41 -5.80 3.62 -12.81
C LYS A 41 -6.97 3.99 -11.91
N VAL A 42 -7.42 3.06 -11.08
CA VAL A 42 -8.53 3.32 -10.15
C VAL A 42 -8.19 4.41 -9.12
N PHE A 43 -9.23 4.94 -8.46
CA PHE A 43 -9.06 5.98 -7.44
C PHE A 43 -8.11 5.58 -6.32
N PHE A 44 -8.19 4.32 -5.86
CA PHE A 44 -7.35 3.81 -4.78
C PHE A 44 -5.85 3.92 -5.10
N ILE A 45 -5.42 3.44 -6.27
CA ILE A 45 -4.05 3.58 -6.74
C ILE A 45 -3.61 5.05 -6.84
N ARG A 46 -4.45 5.94 -7.38
CA ARG A 46 -4.13 7.38 -7.46
C ARG A 46 -3.94 8.00 -6.07
N SER A 47 -4.75 7.57 -5.10
CA SER A 47 -4.64 7.99 -3.71
C SER A 47 -3.33 7.51 -3.07
N LEU A 48 -2.92 6.26 -3.32
CA LEU A 48 -1.63 5.75 -2.85
C LEU A 48 -0.46 6.47 -3.53
N PHE A 49 -0.55 6.73 -4.83
CA PHE A 49 0.46 7.49 -5.58
C PHE A 49 0.69 8.90 -5.03
N SER A 50 -0.37 9.64 -4.66
CA SER A 50 -0.21 10.99 -4.10
C SER A 50 0.51 10.99 -2.75
N GLN A 51 0.58 9.83 -2.10
CA GLN A 51 1.18 9.60 -0.78
C GLN A 51 2.47 8.79 -0.86
N ILE A 52 2.97 8.49 -2.05
CA ILE A 52 4.06 7.51 -2.25
C ILE A 52 5.34 7.86 -1.48
N ASP A 53 5.65 9.14 -1.30
CA ASP A 53 6.83 9.60 -0.55
C ASP A 53 6.72 9.31 0.96
N SER A 54 5.51 9.03 1.44
CA SER A 54 5.21 8.63 2.81
C SER A 54 4.94 7.13 2.95
N LEU A 55 5.06 6.35 1.86
CA LEU A 55 4.90 4.90 1.90
C LEU A 55 6.27 4.24 2.01
N GLU A 56 6.32 3.13 2.75
CA GLU A 56 7.50 2.27 2.84
C GLU A 56 7.08 0.82 2.96
N LEU A 57 8.02 -0.08 2.68
CA LEU A 57 7.86 -1.50 2.91
C LEU A 57 8.48 -1.86 4.26
N GLN A 58 7.63 -2.32 5.19
CA GLN A 58 8.07 -2.90 6.46
C GLN A 58 7.69 -4.38 6.45
N GLU A 59 8.68 -5.28 6.56
CA GLU A 59 8.43 -6.73 6.60
C GLU A 59 7.48 -7.22 5.49
N ASP A 60 7.71 -6.76 4.25
CA ASP A 60 6.88 -7.05 3.06
C ASP A 60 5.46 -6.47 3.05
N ILE A 61 5.11 -5.60 4.00
CA ILE A 61 3.82 -4.93 4.09
C ILE A 61 3.98 -3.47 3.65
N GLU A 62 3.10 -3.01 2.75
CA GLU A 62 3.00 -1.58 2.45
C GLU A 62 2.40 -0.83 3.64
N VAL A 63 3.20 0.06 4.24
CA VAL A 63 2.79 0.89 5.36
C VAL A 63 2.97 2.37 5.04
N ARG A 64 2.14 3.20 5.65
CA ARG A 64 2.36 4.65 5.66
C ARG A 64 3.26 5.00 6.84
N ARG A 65 4.36 5.68 6.55
CA ARG A 65 5.18 6.36 7.54
C ARG A 65 4.33 7.43 8.22
N LEU A 66 3.97 7.18 9.47
CA LEU A 66 3.54 8.23 10.37
C LEU A 66 4.83 8.94 10.81
N ASN A 67 5.07 10.14 10.31
CA ASN A 67 6.07 10.99 10.97
C ASN A 67 5.56 11.24 12.39
N ASP A 68 6.42 11.13 13.41
CA ASP A 68 6.12 11.26 14.85
C ASP A 68 5.56 12.65 15.28
N LEU A 69 5.01 13.44 14.37
CA LEU A 69 4.29 14.66 14.65
C LEU A 69 2.81 14.31 14.85
N GLU A 70 2.37 14.47 16.09
CA GLU A 70 1.00 14.28 16.62
C GLU A 70 0.71 12.96 17.35
N LEU A 71 1.69 12.45 18.10
CA LEU A 71 1.43 11.77 19.38
C LEU A 71 1.57 12.72 20.57
N ASN A 72 1.07 13.97 20.42
CA ASN A 72 0.70 14.79 21.57
C ASN A 72 -0.76 14.48 21.91
N PHE A 73 -1.02 13.27 22.39
CA PHE A 73 -2.21 13.01 23.19
C PHE A 73 -1.99 13.66 24.57
N ALA A 74 -2.27 14.97 24.64
CA ALA A 74 -2.45 15.69 25.90
C ALA A 74 -3.83 15.38 26.50
#